data_AF-A0A9E0Q1J1-F1
#
_entry.id   AF-A0A9E0Q1J1-F1
#
_cell.length_a   1.000
_cell.length_b   1.000
_cell.length_c   1.000
_cell.angle_alpha   90.00
_cell.angle_beta   90.00
_cell.angle_gamma   90.00
#
_symmetry.space_group_name_H-M   'P 1'
#
loop_
_entity.id
_entity.type
_entity.pdbx_description
1 polymer ?
#
loop_
_entity_poly.entity_id
_entity_poly.type
_entity_poly.pdbx_seq_one_letter_code
_entity_poly.pdbx_strand_id
1 'polypeptide(L)'
;MPVYDHRYRGWSGERRSGRFRIWTVARFALGDLWKSRLALLLFIVALLPPLFFAGMIYLASNVEMLTAVGFNVVGPGVDASWMAIDKEPFFWFLVWQSSFAFFLSAFIGPTLVAPDLAHNALPLFLSRPLSRSDYILGKLLVLLLPLSAVTWIPGLLLLGLQTSLAGTGWLGEHWRLVPAVVFGSWIWILLLAVLAIAISAWVKWRPVATGMLFSIFI
;
A
#
# COMPACT_ATOMS: atom_id res chain seq x y z
N MET A 1 33.91 -26.87 -0.91
CA MET A 1 33.21 -28.16 -1.04
C MET A 1 33.09 -28.49 -2.53
N PRO A 2 33.46 -29.69 -2.98
CA PRO A 2 33.43 -30.06 -4.40
C PRO A 2 31.98 -30.28 -4.87
N VAL A 3 31.67 -29.81 -6.08
CA VAL A 3 30.33 -29.79 -6.70
C VAL A 3 29.74 -31.20 -6.93
N TYR A 4 30.57 -32.26 -6.81
CA TYR A 4 30.19 -33.67 -7.00
C TYR A 4 29.12 -34.19 -6.03
N ASP A 5 28.98 -33.59 -4.84
CA ASP A 5 28.01 -34.04 -3.83
C ASP A 5 26.58 -33.50 -4.05
N HIS A 6 26.38 -32.58 -4.99
CA HIS A 6 25.05 -32.08 -5.35
C HIS A 6 24.36 -33.02 -6.35
N ARG A 7 24.06 -34.26 -5.93
CA ARG A 7 23.15 -35.13 -6.70
C ARG A 7 21.77 -34.47 -6.81
N TYR A 8 21.19 -34.54 -8.00
CA TYR A 8 19.82 -34.07 -8.25
C TYR A 8 18.86 -34.73 -7.25
N ARG A 9 18.27 -33.94 -6.36
CA ARG A 9 17.20 -34.40 -5.48
C ARG A 9 15.89 -34.29 -6.24
N GLY A 10 15.22 -35.42 -6.41
CA GLY A 10 13.85 -35.44 -6.92
C GLY A 10 12.93 -34.59 -6.04
N TRP A 11 12.04 -33.82 -6.66
CA TRP A 11 11.05 -33.03 -5.94
C TRP A 11 10.08 -33.95 -5.20
N SER A 12 10.08 -33.91 -3.86
CA SER A 12 9.22 -34.73 -2.98
C SER A 12 7.96 -33.99 -2.49
N GLY A 13 7.77 -32.73 -2.88
CA GLY A 13 6.64 -31.92 -2.42
C GLY A 13 5.34 -32.22 -3.17
N GLU A 14 4.21 -31.95 -2.51
CA GLU A 14 2.89 -32.08 -3.10
C GLU A 14 2.70 -31.08 -4.26
N ARG A 15 2.14 -31.56 -5.39
CA ARG A 15 1.86 -30.71 -6.55
C ARG A 15 0.67 -29.79 -6.22
N ARG A 16 0.95 -28.51 -5.93
CA ARG A 16 -0.11 -27.52 -5.70
C ARG A 16 -0.89 -27.22 -6.98
N SER A 17 -2.21 -27.09 -6.83
CA SER A 17 -3.15 -26.81 -7.92
C SER A 17 -2.90 -25.46 -8.59
N GLY A 18 -3.41 -25.31 -9.82
CA GLY A 18 -3.08 -24.17 -10.69
C GLY A 18 -3.49 -22.79 -10.16
N ARG A 19 -4.48 -22.69 -9.27
CA ARG A 19 -4.96 -21.40 -8.74
C ARG A 19 -3.94 -20.70 -7.83
N PHE A 20 -3.03 -21.45 -7.21
CA PHE A 20 -1.99 -20.89 -6.33
C PHE A 20 -0.71 -20.45 -7.08
N ARG A 21 -0.69 -20.57 -8.41
CA ARG A 21 0.44 -20.20 -9.26
C ARG A 21 0.75 -18.71 -9.17
N ILE A 22 -0.28 -17.87 -9.28
CA ILE A 22 -0.20 -16.41 -9.16
C ILE A 22 0.39 -16.02 -7.79
N TRP A 23 -0.15 -16.62 -6.73
CA TRP A 23 0.31 -16.39 -5.35
C TRP A 23 1.76 -16.81 -5.15
N THR A 24 2.23 -17.85 -5.83
CA THR A 24 3.62 -18.31 -5.70
C THR A 24 4.59 -17.23 -6.18
N VAL A 25 4.32 -16.62 -7.34
CA VAL A 25 5.13 -15.50 -7.87
C VAL A 25 5.09 -14.31 -6.92
N ALA A 26 3.89 -13.92 -6.48
CA ALA A 26 3.69 -12.80 -5.56
C ALA A 26 4.42 -13.02 -4.23
N ARG A 27 4.31 -14.22 -3.64
CA ARG A 27 4.91 -14.55 -2.34
C ARG A 27 6.43 -14.40 -2.35
N PHE A 28 7.11 -14.92 -3.36
CA PHE A 28 8.57 -14.82 -3.42
C PHE A 28 9.02 -13.38 -3.67
N ALA A 29 8.37 -12.69 -4.60
CA ALA A 29 8.67 -11.29 -4.89
C ALA A 29 8.37 -10.36 -3.69
N LEU A 30 7.28 -10.60 -2.95
CA LEU A 30 6.99 -9.92 -1.68
C LEU A 30 8.05 -10.26 -0.63
N GLY A 31 8.48 -11.51 -0.53
CA GLY A 31 9.55 -11.91 0.37
C GLY A 31 10.85 -11.14 0.11
N ASP A 32 11.18 -10.90 -1.14
CA ASP A 32 12.35 -10.08 -1.51
C ASP A 32 12.11 -8.59 -1.28
N LEU A 33 10.89 -8.10 -1.49
CA LEU A 33 10.49 -6.74 -1.15
C LEU A 33 10.71 -6.44 0.34
N TRP A 34 10.24 -7.32 1.22
CA TRP A 34 10.35 -7.14 2.68
C TRP A 34 11.78 -7.26 3.21
N LYS A 35 12.71 -7.84 2.45
CA LYS A 35 14.15 -7.81 2.78
C LYS A 35 14.80 -6.46 2.46
N SER A 36 14.19 -5.66 1.58
CA SER A 36 14.73 -4.35 1.20
C SER A 36 14.48 -3.33 2.31
N ARG A 37 15.56 -2.78 2.88
CA ARG A 37 15.50 -1.74 3.91
C ARG A 37 14.75 -0.50 3.43
N LEU A 38 14.90 -0.13 2.16
CA LEU A 38 14.24 1.04 1.58
C LEU A 38 12.73 0.81 1.42
N ALA A 39 12.32 -0.37 0.95
CA ALA A 39 10.89 -0.69 0.81
C ALA A 39 10.20 -0.74 2.18
N LEU A 40 10.87 -1.34 3.17
CA LEU A 40 10.38 -1.40 4.54
C LEU A 40 10.32 0.00 5.18
N LEU A 41 11.33 0.84 4.98
CA LEU A 41 11.33 2.23 5.45
C LEU A 41 10.17 3.02 4.83
N LEU A 42 9.99 2.98 3.50
CA LEU A 42 8.89 3.67 2.83
C LEU A 42 7.53 3.17 3.30
N PHE A 43 7.39 1.86 3.53
CA PHE A 43 6.17 1.27 4.07
C PHE A 43 5.85 1.79 5.48
N ILE A 44 6.86 1.85 6.37
CA ILE A 44 6.69 2.40 7.73
C ILE A 44 6.37 3.89 7.67
N VAL A 45 7.07 4.66 6.84
CA VAL A 45 6.82 6.09 6.68
C VAL A 45 5.41 6.34 6.15
N ALA A 46 4.92 5.50 5.25
CA ALA A 46 3.56 5.59 4.72
C ALA A 46 2.47 5.25 5.75
N LEU A 47 2.82 4.61 6.89
CA LEU A 47 1.93 4.40 8.03
C LEU A 47 1.88 5.59 9.00
N LEU A 48 2.74 6.61 8.83
CA LEU A 48 2.72 7.82 9.67
C LEU A 48 1.44 8.66 9.48
N PRO A 49 0.94 8.94 8.26
CA PRO A 49 -0.29 9.70 8.10
C PRO A 49 -1.50 9.06 8.79
N PRO A 50 -1.81 7.75 8.64
CA PRO A 50 -2.91 7.15 9.38
C PRO A 50 -2.77 7.32 10.90
N LEU A 51 -1.56 7.20 11.45
CA LEU A 51 -1.33 7.42 12.89
C LEU A 51 -1.56 8.88 13.29
N PHE A 52 -1.12 9.83 12.47
CA PHE A 52 -1.35 11.25 12.68
C PHE A 52 -2.85 11.59 12.68
N PHE A 53 -3.59 11.13 11.66
CA PHE A 53 -5.04 11.36 11.58
C PHE A 53 -5.80 10.63 12.68
N ALA A 54 -5.37 9.44 13.10
CA ALA A 54 -5.97 8.74 14.25
C ALA A 54 -5.79 9.55 15.55
N GLY A 55 -4.58 10.06 15.79
CA GLY A 55 -4.30 10.93 16.94
C GLY A 55 -5.12 12.20 16.91
N MET A 56 -5.22 12.86 15.75
CA MET A 56 -6.04 14.05 15.56
C MET A 56 -7.51 13.80 15.85
N ILE A 57 -8.08 12.71 15.31
CA ILE A 57 -9.47 12.29 15.58
C ILE A 57 -9.68 12.05 17.09
N TYR A 58 -8.78 11.30 17.71
CA TYR A 58 -8.88 10.98 19.13
C TYR A 58 -8.82 12.22 20.03
N LEU A 59 -7.89 13.14 19.76
CA LEU A 59 -7.75 14.38 20.53
C LEU A 59 -8.97 15.30 20.33
N ALA A 60 -9.51 15.38 19.11
CA ALA A 60 -10.69 16.17 18.80
C ALA A 60 -11.97 15.66 19.48
N SER A 61 -12.08 14.35 19.76
CA SER A 61 -13.22 13.81 20.51
C SER A 61 -13.06 13.89 22.03
N ASN A 62 -11.83 14.03 22.55
CA ASN A 62 -11.53 13.95 24.00
C ASN A 62 -11.00 15.28 24.57
N VAL A 63 -11.47 16.41 24.05
CA VAL A 63 -10.99 17.77 24.40
C VAL A 63 -11.15 18.08 25.89
N GLU A 64 -12.22 17.58 26.52
CA GLU A 64 -12.46 17.73 27.97
C GLU A 64 -11.40 17.01 28.83
N MET A 65 -10.77 15.95 28.31
CA MET A 65 -9.67 15.27 28.99
C MET A 65 -8.36 16.06 28.90
N LEU A 66 -8.11 16.77 27.79
CA LEU A 66 -6.91 17.60 27.64
C LEU A 66 -6.91 18.80 28.60
N THR A 67 -8.06 19.44 28.78
CA THR A 67 -8.20 20.53 29.76
C THR A 67 -8.06 20.03 31.20
N ALA A 68 -8.52 18.81 31.51
CA ALA A 68 -8.36 18.19 32.82
C ALA A 68 -6.92 17.79 33.17
N VAL A 69 -6.07 17.50 32.18
CA VAL A 69 -4.64 17.14 32.36
C VAL A 69 -3.73 18.38 32.46
N GLY A 70 -4.30 19.59 32.45
CA GLY A 70 -3.55 20.84 32.63
C GLY A 70 -2.93 21.39 31.35
N PHE A 71 -3.28 20.84 30.19
CA PHE A 71 -3.04 21.54 28.93
C PHE A 71 -4.04 22.70 28.81
N ASN A 72 -3.54 23.93 28.91
CA ASN A 72 -4.31 25.11 28.51
C ASN A 72 -4.55 25.03 27.00
N VAL A 73 -5.65 24.42 26.60
CA VAL A 73 -6.20 24.59 25.26
C VAL A 73 -6.65 26.05 25.19
N VAL A 74 -5.73 26.93 24.81
CA VAL A 74 -6.00 28.37 24.68
C VAL A 74 -7.05 28.53 23.58
N GLY A 75 -8.28 28.83 24.00
CA GLY A 75 -9.40 29.19 23.14
C GLY A 75 -10.74 29.20 23.87
N PRO A 76 -11.07 30.27 24.63
CA PRO A 76 -12.44 30.49 25.06
C PRO A 76 -13.27 30.88 23.82
N GLY A 77 -14.21 30.02 23.41
CA GLY A 77 -15.14 30.31 22.32
C GLY A 77 -14.70 29.89 20.91
N VAL A 78 -13.91 28.82 20.76
CA VAL A 78 -13.81 28.18 19.44
C VAL A 78 -15.06 27.33 19.26
N ASP A 79 -16.05 27.88 18.56
CA ASP A 79 -17.31 27.22 18.20
C ASP A 79 -17.02 25.75 17.83
N ALA A 80 -17.76 24.79 18.38
CA ALA A 80 -17.57 23.35 18.12
C ALA A 80 -17.70 22.95 16.62
N SER A 81 -17.90 23.92 15.72
CA SER A 81 -18.08 23.77 14.28
C SER A 81 -16.82 23.35 13.52
N TRP A 82 -15.60 23.70 13.96
CA TRP A 82 -14.35 23.17 13.37
C TRP A 82 -13.96 21.79 13.94
N MET A 83 -14.60 21.37 15.04
CA MET A 83 -14.42 20.07 15.69
C MET A 83 -15.47 19.04 15.29
N ALA A 84 -16.51 19.44 14.53
CA ALA A 84 -17.37 18.52 13.83
C ALA A 84 -16.56 17.83 12.72
N ILE A 85 -15.98 16.67 13.05
CA ILE A 85 -15.30 15.81 12.07
C ILE A 85 -16.36 15.30 11.10
N ASP A 86 -16.55 16.06 10.02
CA ASP A 86 -17.38 15.68 8.88
C ASP A 86 -16.53 14.82 7.92
N LYS A 87 -16.18 15.40 6.77
CA LYS A 87 -15.54 14.72 5.63
C LYS A 87 -14.14 15.24 5.32
N GLU A 88 -13.79 16.44 5.79
CA GLU A 88 -12.52 17.08 5.44
C GLU A 88 -11.29 16.34 5.96
N PRO A 89 -11.26 15.83 7.21
CA PRO A 89 -10.12 15.04 7.68
C PRO A 89 -9.87 13.78 6.84
N PHE A 90 -10.93 13.11 6.39
CA PHE A 90 -10.83 11.92 5.54
C PHE A 90 -10.34 12.27 4.13
N PHE A 91 -10.75 13.42 3.59
CA PHE A 91 -10.25 13.91 2.32
C PHE A 91 -8.75 14.22 2.40
N TRP A 92 -8.31 14.98 3.41
CA TRP A 92 -6.90 15.30 3.60
C TRP A 92 -6.05 14.06 3.88
N PHE A 93 -6.61 13.09 4.63
CA PHE A 93 -6.00 11.77 4.79
C PHE A 93 -5.76 11.11 3.44
N LEU A 94 -6.78 11.01 2.57
CA LEU A 94 -6.62 10.40 1.25
C LEU A 94 -5.61 11.15 0.38
N VAL A 95 -5.57 12.49 0.43
CA VAL A 95 -4.60 13.30 -0.31
C VAL A 95 -3.18 12.99 0.15
N TRP A 96 -2.91 13.05 1.45
CA TRP A 96 -1.58 12.76 1.99
C TRP A 96 -1.18 11.31 1.68
N GLN A 97 -2.10 10.38 1.97
CA GLN A 97 -1.87 8.96 1.75
C GLN A 97 -1.62 8.64 0.28
N SER A 98 -2.22 9.37 -0.66
CA SER A 98 -1.98 9.21 -2.09
C SER A 98 -0.53 9.50 -2.47
N SER A 99 0.08 10.52 -1.87
CA SER A 99 1.48 10.88 -2.08
C SER A 99 2.41 9.82 -1.51
N PHE A 100 2.18 9.34 -0.28
CA PHE A 100 2.98 8.26 0.31
C PHE A 100 2.85 6.94 -0.46
N ALA A 101 1.63 6.61 -0.92
CA ALA A 101 1.39 5.46 -1.79
C ALA A 101 2.13 5.59 -3.13
N PHE A 102 2.15 6.80 -3.71
CA PHE A 102 2.92 7.09 -4.91
C PHE A 102 4.42 6.87 -4.69
N PHE A 103 5.01 7.44 -3.62
CA PHE A 103 6.43 7.22 -3.31
C PHE A 103 6.73 5.72 -3.12
N LEU A 104 5.90 5.00 -2.37
CA LEU A 104 6.07 3.56 -2.18
C LEU A 104 6.05 2.81 -3.52
N SER A 105 5.08 3.10 -4.39
CA SER A 105 4.98 2.50 -5.71
C SER A 105 6.13 2.88 -6.64
N ALA A 106 6.56 4.14 -6.63
CA ALA A 106 7.59 4.67 -7.53
C ALA A 106 8.94 4.00 -7.32
N PHE A 107 9.29 3.68 -6.08
CA PHE A 107 10.55 3.00 -5.75
C PHE A 107 10.46 1.48 -5.88
N ILE A 108 9.30 0.88 -5.63
CA ILE A 108 9.13 -0.58 -5.68
C ILE A 108 8.87 -1.04 -7.11
N GLY A 109 7.99 -0.37 -7.83
CA GLY A 109 7.51 -0.72 -9.17
C GLY A 109 8.60 -1.12 -10.16
N PRO A 110 9.59 -0.24 -10.41
CA PRO A 110 10.71 -0.51 -11.30
C PRO A 110 11.54 -1.75 -10.95
N THR A 111 11.54 -2.19 -9.70
CA THR A 111 12.33 -3.35 -9.26
C THR A 111 11.65 -4.67 -9.58
N LEU A 112 10.38 -4.66 -10.00
CA LEU A 112 9.58 -5.88 -10.16
C LEU A 112 9.82 -6.60 -11.49
N VAL A 113 9.84 -5.88 -12.61
CA VAL A 113 9.91 -6.51 -13.95
C VAL A 113 11.22 -6.18 -14.67
N ALA A 114 11.82 -5.01 -14.41
CA ALA A 114 13.03 -4.58 -15.11
C ALA A 114 14.22 -5.55 -14.90
N PRO A 115 14.48 -6.10 -13.70
CA PRO A 115 15.56 -7.07 -13.51
C PRO A 115 15.29 -8.38 -14.25
N ASP A 116 14.04 -8.83 -14.30
CA ASP A 116 13.67 -10.08 -14.97
C ASP A 116 13.87 -9.96 -16.49
N LEU A 117 13.66 -8.77 -17.05
CA LEU A 117 13.97 -8.45 -18.44
C LEU A 117 15.46 -8.25 -18.70
N ALA A 118 16.18 -7.59 -17.79
CA ALA A 118 17.60 -7.32 -17.93
C ALA A 118 18.45 -8.61 -17.89
N HIS A 119 18.03 -9.60 -17.09
CA HIS A 119 18.73 -10.87 -16.92
C HIS A 119 18.11 -12.02 -17.74
N ASN A 120 17.18 -11.74 -18.66
CA ASN A 120 16.48 -12.76 -19.45
C ASN A 120 15.88 -13.90 -18.61
N ALA A 121 15.26 -13.58 -17.48
CA ALA A 121 14.66 -14.56 -16.57
C ALA A 121 13.26 -15.02 -17.04
N LEU A 122 12.60 -14.29 -17.94
CA LEU A 122 11.25 -14.63 -18.41
C LEU A 122 11.11 -16.05 -19.01
N PRO A 123 12.04 -16.55 -19.85
CA PRO A 123 11.99 -17.93 -20.34
C PRO A 123 12.05 -18.97 -19.20
N LEU A 124 12.75 -18.66 -18.10
CA LEU A 124 12.82 -19.55 -16.93
C LEU A 124 11.48 -19.60 -16.18
N PHE A 125 10.75 -18.49 -16.11
CA PHE A 125 9.40 -18.47 -15.51
C PHE A 125 8.38 -19.17 -16.42
N LEU A 126 8.43 -18.93 -17.73
CA LEU A 126 7.45 -19.45 -18.70
C LEU A 126 7.71 -20.89 -19.13
N SER A 127 8.88 -21.46 -18.83
CA SER A 127 9.14 -22.91 -18.98
C SER A 127 8.46 -23.75 -17.90
N ARG A 128 8.05 -23.12 -16.79
CA ARG A 128 7.19 -23.72 -15.77
C ARG A 128 5.73 -23.59 -16.19
N PRO A 129 4.77 -24.32 -15.58
CA PRO A 129 3.35 -24.19 -15.90
C PRO A 129 2.74 -22.87 -15.38
N LEU A 130 3.34 -21.73 -15.74
CA LEU A 130 2.91 -20.37 -15.45
C LEU A 130 2.56 -19.68 -16.77
N SER A 131 1.35 -19.17 -16.88
CA SER A 131 0.97 -18.35 -18.03
C SER A 131 1.56 -16.94 -17.92
N ARG A 132 1.57 -16.20 -19.04
CA ARG A 132 2.00 -14.78 -19.06
C ARG A 132 1.11 -13.92 -18.17
N SER A 133 -0.20 -14.17 -18.16
CA SER A 133 -1.15 -13.47 -17.29
C SER A 133 -0.92 -13.81 -15.82
N ASP A 134 -0.63 -15.07 -15.48
CA ASP A 134 -0.33 -15.45 -14.09
C ASP A 134 0.90 -14.71 -13.55
N TYR A 135 1.93 -14.55 -14.40
CA TYR A 135 3.13 -13.80 -14.07
C TYR A 135 2.82 -12.32 -13.83
N ILE A 136 2.10 -11.66 -14.74
CA ILE A 136 1.76 -10.23 -14.62
C ILE A 136 0.87 -9.98 -13.39
N LEU A 137 -0.15 -10.81 -13.17
CA LEU A 137 -1.01 -10.73 -11.99
C LEU A 137 -0.21 -10.97 -10.70
N GLY A 138 0.72 -11.92 -10.72
CA GLY A 138 1.62 -12.18 -9.60
C GLY A 138 2.47 -10.97 -9.25
N LYS A 139 3.01 -10.27 -10.26
CA LYS A 139 3.79 -9.04 -10.08
C LYS A 139 2.91 -7.85 -9.64
N LEU A 140 1.68 -7.74 -10.16
CA LEU A 140 0.72 -6.73 -9.71
C LEU A 140 0.42 -6.87 -8.21
N LEU A 141 0.20 -8.09 -7.73
CA LEU A 141 -0.06 -8.34 -6.31
C LEU A 141 1.05 -7.84 -5.37
N VAL A 142 2.30 -7.77 -5.85
CA VAL A 142 3.43 -7.25 -5.08
C VAL A 142 3.27 -5.76 -4.76
N LEU A 143 2.59 -5.00 -5.62
CA LEU A 143 2.22 -3.60 -5.36
C LEU A 143 0.86 -3.49 -4.68
N LEU A 144 -0.13 -4.25 -5.15
CA LEU A 144 -1.50 -4.16 -4.63
C LEU A 144 -1.58 -4.45 -3.13
N LEU A 145 -0.85 -5.45 -2.64
CA LEU A 145 -0.94 -5.86 -1.23
C LEU A 145 -0.33 -4.83 -0.26
N PRO A 146 0.93 -4.37 -0.42
CA PRO A 146 1.47 -3.33 0.45
C PRO A 146 0.67 -2.03 0.33
N LEU A 147 0.32 -1.60 -0.88
CA LEU A 147 -0.44 -0.34 -1.03
C LEU A 147 -1.82 -0.44 -0.38
N SER A 148 -2.51 -1.58 -0.51
CA SER A 148 -3.78 -1.84 0.20
C SER A 148 -3.62 -1.76 1.73
N ALA A 149 -2.54 -2.34 2.26
CA ALA A 149 -2.27 -2.36 3.69
C ALA A 149 -2.05 -0.97 4.31
N VAL A 150 -1.68 0.03 3.50
CA VAL A 150 -1.43 1.39 3.99
C VAL A 150 -2.52 2.39 3.58
N THR A 151 -3.38 2.08 2.62
CA THR A 151 -4.37 3.03 2.07
C THR A 151 -5.77 2.85 2.67
N TRP A 152 -6.55 1.93 2.10
CA TRP A 152 -7.94 1.75 2.49
C TRP A 152 -8.08 1.01 3.82
N ILE A 153 -7.15 0.11 4.17
CA ILE A 153 -7.21 -0.58 5.48
C ILE A 153 -7.10 0.44 6.61
N PRO A 154 -6.07 1.31 6.67
CA PRO A 154 -6.03 2.35 7.69
C PRO A 154 -7.16 3.37 7.55
N GLY A 155 -7.58 3.70 6.33
CA GLY A 155 -8.74 4.57 6.12
C GLY A 155 -10.04 4.04 6.73
N LEU A 156 -10.30 2.73 6.62
CA LEU A 156 -11.43 2.08 7.28
C LEU A 156 -11.26 2.04 8.81
N LEU A 157 -10.03 1.85 9.31
CA LEU A 157 -9.75 1.92 10.74
C LEU A 157 -10.02 3.32 11.30
N LEU A 158 -9.68 4.39 10.57
CA LEU A 158 -10.02 5.77 10.94
C LEU A 158 -11.53 6.00 10.99
N LEU A 159 -12.28 5.47 10.01
CA LEU A 159 -13.75 5.54 10.02
C LEU A 159 -14.34 4.76 11.21
N GLY A 160 -13.77 3.59 11.53
CA GLY A 160 -14.16 2.80 12.69
C GLY A 160 -13.88 3.54 14.00
N LEU A 161 -12.72 4.19 14.11
CA LEU A 161 -12.36 5.03 15.26
C LEU A 161 -13.35 6.19 15.43
N GLN A 162 -13.62 6.92 14.36
CA GLN A 162 -14.58 8.03 14.39
C GLN A 162 -15.99 7.57 14.78
N THR A 163 -16.45 6.44 14.22
CA THR A 163 -17.76 5.85 14.56
C THR A 163 -17.81 5.40 16.02
N SER A 164 -16.69 4.89 16.57
CA SER A 164 -16.60 4.51 17.98
C SER A 164 -16.68 5.70 18.93
N LEU A 165 -16.20 6.87 18.51
CA LEU A 165 -16.15 8.08 19.34
C LEU A 165 -17.43 8.93 19.22
N ALA A 166 -17.95 9.11 18.00
CA ALA A 166 -19.15 9.90 17.72
C ALA A 166 -20.46 9.10 17.83
N GLY A 167 -20.39 7.77 17.87
CA GLY A 167 -21.54 6.88 17.90
C GLY A 167 -22.01 6.43 16.51
N THR A 168 -22.88 5.42 16.49
CA THR A 168 -23.35 4.77 15.25
C THR A 168 -24.25 5.65 14.38
N GLY A 169 -24.87 6.68 14.94
CA GLY A 169 -25.68 7.67 14.20
C GLY A 169 -24.84 8.44 13.16
N TRP A 170 -23.60 8.79 13.51
CA TRP A 170 -22.69 9.48 12.60
C TRP A 170 -22.39 8.66 11.34
N LEU A 171 -22.20 7.34 11.48
CA LEU A 171 -21.96 6.45 10.35
C LEU A 171 -23.19 6.34 9.43
N GLY A 172 -24.40 6.44 9.99
CA GLY A 172 -25.63 6.47 9.18
C GLY A 172 -25.70 7.72 8.30
N GLU A 173 -25.32 8.87 8.83
CA GLU A 173 -25.28 10.14 8.11
C GLU A 173 -24.13 10.18 7.08
N HIS A 174 -22.98 9.60 7.42
CA HIS A 174 -21.74 9.63 6.64
C HIS A 174 -21.39 8.31 5.93
N TRP A 175 -22.35 7.41 5.75
CA TRP A 175 -22.10 6.05 5.22
C TRP A 175 -21.35 6.03 3.89
N ARG A 176 -21.54 7.08 3.07
CA ARG A 176 -20.88 7.26 1.76
C ARG A 176 -19.36 7.37 1.85
N LEU A 177 -18.80 7.69 3.01
CA LEU A 177 -17.35 7.74 3.23
C LEU A 177 -16.71 6.35 3.10
N VAL A 178 -17.40 5.28 3.52
CA VAL A 178 -16.88 3.90 3.43
C VAL A 178 -16.56 3.51 1.99
N PRO A 179 -17.52 3.54 1.03
CA PRO A 179 -17.21 3.25 -0.35
C PRO A 179 -16.28 4.30 -0.97
N ALA A 180 -16.36 5.58 -0.58
CA ALA A 180 -15.45 6.60 -1.11
C ALA A 180 -13.98 6.31 -0.79
N VAL A 181 -13.67 5.94 0.46
CA VAL A 181 -12.31 5.58 0.89
C VAL A 181 -11.84 4.31 0.18
N VAL A 182 -12.68 3.27 0.11
CA VAL A 182 -12.31 2.00 -0.52
C VAL A 182 -12.10 2.18 -2.02
N PHE A 183 -13.08 2.68 -2.75
CA PHE A 183 -12.98 2.82 -4.21
C PHE A 183 -11.96 3.88 -4.61
N GLY A 184 -11.89 5.02 -3.91
CA GLY A 184 -10.89 6.04 -4.18
C GLY A 184 -9.46 5.49 -4.02
N SER A 185 -9.21 4.74 -2.94
CA SER A 185 -7.93 4.06 -2.75
C SER A 185 -7.66 3.02 -3.83
N TRP A 186 -8.64 2.16 -4.15
CA TRP A 186 -8.46 1.12 -5.17
C TRP A 186 -8.17 1.68 -6.56
N ILE A 187 -8.87 2.74 -6.97
CA ILE A 187 -8.63 3.43 -8.25
C ILE A 187 -7.18 3.92 -8.28
N TRP A 188 -6.74 4.59 -7.22
CA TRP A 188 -5.37 5.11 -7.12
C TRP A 188 -4.32 3.99 -7.12
N ILE A 189 -4.53 2.95 -6.33
CA ILE A 189 -3.63 1.79 -6.25
C ILE A 189 -3.50 1.10 -7.61
N LEU A 190 -4.61 0.88 -8.31
CA LEU A 190 -4.62 0.24 -9.62
C LEU A 190 -3.89 1.10 -10.66
N LEU A 191 -4.14 2.40 -10.66
CA LEU A 191 -3.44 3.35 -11.53
C LEU A 191 -1.92 3.27 -11.29
N LEU A 192 -1.48 3.39 -10.04
CA LEU A 192 -0.07 3.32 -9.68
C LEU A 192 0.55 1.96 -10.04
N ALA A 193 -0.13 0.85 -9.77
CA ALA A 193 0.39 -0.48 -10.01
C ALA A 193 0.55 -0.79 -11.51
N VAL A 194 -0.43 -0.39 -12.32
CA VAL A 194 -0.39 -0.59 -13.77
C VAL A 194 0.70 0.28 -14.39
N LEU A 195 0.79 1.57 -14.02
CA LEU A 195 1.83 2.48 -14.53
C LEU A 195 3.23 2.00 -14.14
N ALA A 196 3.41 1.61 -12.88
CA ALA A 196 4.68 1.08 -12.38
C ALA A 196 5.16 -0.14 -13.17
N ILE A 197 4.28 -1.10 -13.45
CA ILE A 197 4.64 -2.29 -14.22
C ILE A 197 4.86 -1.97 -15.69
N ALA A 198 4.04 -1.10 -16.29
CA ALA A 198 4.20 -0.68 -17.68
C ALA A 198 5.58 -0.02 -17.90
N ILE A 199 5.96 0.92 -17.03
CA ILE A 199 7.26 1.59 -17.08
C ILE A 199 8.39 0.61 -16.79
N SER A 200 8.22 -0.29 -15.81
CA SER A 200 9.21 -1.33 -15.51
C SER A 200 9.41 -2.32 -16.66
N ALA A 201 8.41 -2.54 -17.51
CA ALA A 201 8.51 -3.40 -18.68
C ALA A 201 9.23 -2.71 -19.85
N TRP A 202 9.11 -1.39 -19.96
CA TRP A 202 9.78 -0.61 -20.99
C TRP A 202 11.25 -0.32 -20.63
N VAL A 203 11.49 0.10 -19.38
CA VAL A 203 12.80 0.60 -18.95
C VAL A 203 13.56 -0.47 -18.16
N LYS A 204 14.66 -0.96 -18.74
CA LYS A 204 15.54 -1.97 -18.09
C LYS A 204 16.34 -1.41 -16.92
N TRP A 205 16.49 -0.08 -16.82
CA TRP A 205 17.31 0.61 -15.81
C TRP A 205 16.45 1.19 -14.68
N ARG A 206 16.65 0.68 -13.46
CA ARG A 206 15.84 1.03 -12.27
C ARG A 206 15.76 2.55 -11.98
N PRO A 207 16.88 3.31 -11.99
CA PRO A 207 16.81 4.74 -11.67
C PRO A 207 16.04 5.54 -12.72
N VAL A 208 16.21 5.18 -14.00
CA VAL A 208 15.52 5.84 -15.13
C VAL A 208 14.01 5.57 -15.06
N ALA A 209 13.61 4.34 -14.76
CA ALA A 209 12.20 3.96 -14.59
C ALA A 209 11.55 4.72 -13.42
N THR A 210 12.29 4.90 -12.32
CA THR A 210 11.84 5.69 -11.17
C THR A 210 11.67 7.16 -11.56
N GLY A 211 12.65 7.74 -12.25
CA GLY A 211 12.59 9.13 -12.74
C GLY A 211 11.41 9.37 -13.69
N MET A 212 11.10 8.40 -14.57
CA MET A 212 9.94 8.48 -15.46
C MET A 212 8.61 8.53 -14.69
N LEU A 213 8.47 7.75 -13.62
CA LEU A 213 7.30 7.82 -12.74
C LEU A 213 7.18 9.21 -12.11
N PHE A 214 8.27 9.78 -11.62
CA PHE A 214 8.26 11.14 -11.08
C PHE A 214 7.83 12.19 -12.11
N SER A 215 8.32 12.12 -13.35
CA SER A 215 7.96 13.06 -14.40
C SER A 215 6.51 13.01 -14.88
N ILE A 216 5.76 11.94 -14.58
CA ILE A 216 4.34 11.84 -14.95
C ILE A 216 3.44 12.51 -13.91
N PHE A 217 3.88 12.59 -12.66
CA PHE A 217 3.05 13.02 -11.52
C PHE A 217 3.46 14.37 -10.93
N ILE A 218 4.56 14.97 -11.40
CA ILE A 218 5.02 16.35 -11.09
C ILE A 218 4.65 17.25 -12.26
#